data_AF-A0AA91KH44-F1
#
_entry.id   AF-A0AA91KH44-F1
#
_cell.length_a   1.000
_cell.length_b   1.000
_cell.length_c   1.000
_cell.angle_alpha   90.00
_cell.angle_beta   90.00
_cell.angle_gamma   90.00
#
_symmetry.space_group_name_H-M   'P 1'
#
loop_
_entity.id
_entity.type
_entity.pdbx_description
1 polymer ?
#
loop_
_entity_poly.entity_id
_entity_poly.type
_entity_poly.pdbx_seq_one_letter_code
_entity_poly.pdbx_strand_id
1 'polypeptide(L)'
;MTGGVLDSVNQRTQLVGQNRLELLTFRLMRNQRFGINVFKVKEVLQCPKLTAMANLHPLVKGVAHIRGQTVSVIDMSLATGGPAIPDPENRFVIISEFNRSMQGFLVGSVERIVNMNWEKILPPPQGTGRSHYLTAVTEIDNELVEVLDVEKILNEIAPVNEDISEEVLSKREEREESAPSQVLVADDSSVARRQVKRAVESVGYDVILVQDGKEALDKLREMAAEGNLYSQLALVISDIEMPEMDGYTLTTEIRKDASLKDLHVVLHSSLSGVFNEAMVQRVGANSFIAKFDPDELGSAVIEAVKS
;
A
#
# COMPACT_ATOMS: atom_id res chain seq x y z
N MET A 1 28.08 -21.38 0.09
CA MET A 1 27.39 -20.65 1.17
C MET A 1 26.32 -19.78 0.54
N THR A 2 25.10 -20.30 0.45
CA THR A 2 23.97 -19.74 -0.33
C THR A 2 22.74 -19.64 0.57
N GLY A 3 22.84 -18.84 1.63
CA GLY A 3 21.75 -18.63 2.62
C GLY A 3 21.21 -17.19 2.68
N GLY A 4 21.83 -16.21 2.01
CA GLY A 4 21.58 -14.80 2.31
C GLY A 4 20.22 -14.22 1.89
N VAL A 5 19.56 -14.79 0.88
CA VAL A 5 18.32 -14.23 0.32
C VAL A 5 17.10 -14.93 0.93
N LEU A 6 17.09 -16.26 0.99
CA LEU A 6 15.98 -17.04 1.55
C LEU A 6 15.78 -16.81 3.07
N ASP A 7 16.86 -16.58 3.83
CA ASP A 7 16.75 -16.30 5.27
C ASP A 7 16.18 -14.89 5.55
N SER A 8 16.52 -13.89 4.72
CA SER A 8 15.91 -12.55 4.82
C SER A 8 14.43 -12.52 4.45
N VAL A 9 14.02 -13.38 3.51
CA VAL A 9 12.62 -13.54 3.09
C VAL A 9 11.82 -14.32 4.14
N ASN A 10 12.42 -15.32 4.79
CA ASN A 10 11.81 -16.03 5.90
C ASN A 10 11.63 -15.14 7.14
N GLN A 11 12.58 -14.24 7.45
CA GLN A 11 12.40 -13.26 8.54
C GLN A 11 11.24 -12.29 8.26
N ARG A 12 11.11 -11.81 7.02
CA ARG A 12 9.96 -10.96 6.62
C ARG A 12 8.64 -11.73 6.64
N THR A 13 8.64 -12.99 6.21
CA THR A 13 7.47 -13.88 6.24
C THR A 13 7.00 -14.22 7.65
N GLN A 14 7.90 -14.26 8.65
CA GLN A 14 7.55 -14.54 10.05
C GLN A 14 6.88 -13.35 10.77
N LEU A 15 7.01 -12.13 10.23
CA LEU A 15 6.33 -10.94 10.75
C LEU A 15 4.87 -10.86 10.28
N VAL A 16 4.57 -11.43 9.10
CA VAL A 16 3.22 -11.62 8.56
C VAL A 16 2.46 -12.57 9.50
N GLY A 17 1.38 -12.09 10.11
CA GLY A 17 0.58 -12.84 11.08
C GLY A 17 0.88 -12.64 12.58
N GLN A 18 1.76 -11.72 12.98
CA GLN A 18 1.98 -11.39 14.43
C GLN A 18 1.45 -10.02 14.90
N ASN A 19 0.73 -9.27 14.05
CA ASN A 19 0.26 -7.91 14.37
C ASN A 19 1.40 -6.95 14.83
N ARG A 20 2.58 -7.03 14.20
CA ARG A 20 3.75 -6.20 14.52
C ARG A 20 4.10 -5.29 13.34
N LEU A 21 4.37 -4.02 13.63
CA LEU A 21 4.86 -3.04 12.67
C LEU A 21 6.33 -2.72 12.93
N GLU A 22 7.09 -2.57 11.86
CA GLU A 22 8.45 -2.02 11.89
C GLU A 22 8.47 -0.65 11.23
N LEU A 23 8.84 0.37 12.00
CA LEU A 23 8.94 1.76 11.52
C LEU A 23 10.40 2.18 11.45
N LEU A 24 10.83 2.66 10.29
CA LEU A 24 12.08 3.41 10.17
C LEU A 24 11.83 4.85 10.63
N THR A 25 12.44 5.25 11.75
CA THR A 25 12.31 6.61 12.27
C THR A 25 13.37 7.54 11.69
N PHE A 26 12.96 8.76 11.38
CA PHE A 26 13.81 9.80 10.80
C PHE A 26 13.35 11.18 11.25
N ARG A 27 14.21 12.19 11.02
CA ARG A 27 13.91 13.59 11.28
C ARG A 27 14.04 14.41 10.01
N LEU A 28 13.22 15.44 9.92
CA LEU A 28 13.31 16.47 8.88
C LEU A 28 14.11 17.66 9.43
N MET A 29 13.73 18.90 9.10
CA MET A 29 14.44 20.11 9.56
C MET A 29 14.10 20.54 10.99
N ARG A 30 12.94 20.13 11.51
CA ARG A 30 12.50 20.43 12.89
C ARG A 30 12.81 19.25 13.80
N ASN A 31 12.73 19.45 15.12
CA ASN A 31 12.81 18.36 16.11
C ASN A 31 11.60 17.40 16.07
N GLN A 32 10.75 17.46 15.05
CA GLN A 32 9.66 16.49 14.85
C GLN A 32 10.23 15.18 14.29
N ARG A 33 9.83 14.07 14.90
CA ARG A 33 10.18 12.72 14.47
C ARG A 33 9.07 12.17 13.58
N PHE A 34 9.48 11.50 12.50
CA PHE A 34 8.60 10.86 11.55
C PHE A 34 8.95 9.38 11.44
N GLY A 35 7.99 8.59 10.98
CA GLY A 35 8.13 7.17 10.70
C GLY A 35 7.63 6.82 9.32
N ILE A 36 8.28 5.84 8.69
CA ILE A 36 7.79 5.16 7.50
C ILE A 36 7.82 3.66 7.76
N ASN A 37 6.81 2.94 7.27
CA ASN A 37 6.80 1.48 7.33
C ASN A 37 8.03 0.92 6.60
N VAL A 38 8.82 0.08 7.28
CA VAL A 38 10.03 -0.54 6.72
C VAL A 38 9.74 -1.37 5.47
N PHE A 39 8.52 -1.91 5.34
CA PHE A 39 8.12 -2.63 4.13
C PHE A 39 8.13 -1.75 2.88
N LYS A 40 7.85 -0.45 3.02
CA LYS A 40 7.94 0.54 1.93
C LYS A 40 9.39 0.98 1.67
N VAL A 41 10.35 0.60 2.51
CA VAL A 41 11.76 0.99 2.38
C VAL A 41 12.58 -0.11 1.71
N LYS A 42 13.14 0.21 0.55
CA LYS A 42 14.12 -0.65 -0.14
C LYS A 42 15.51 -0.51 0.46
N GLU A 43 15.98 0.72 0.64
CA GLU A 43 17.28 1.03 1.23
C GLU A 43 17.35 2.49 1.71
N VAL A 44 18.36 2.79 2.52
CA VAL A 44 18.67 4.14 2.96
C VAL A 44 20.12 4.43 2.58
N LEU A 45 20.36 5.58 1.97
CA LEU A 45 21.67 5.98 1.49
C LEU A 45 21.95 7.44 1.79
N GLN A 46 23.23 7.80 1.90
CA GLN A 46 23.62 9.21 1.88
C GLN A 46 23.24 9.79 0.51
N CYS A 47 22.65 10.98 0.50
CA CYS A 47 22.15 11.59 -0.72
C CYS A 47 23.29 11.73 -1.74
N PRO A 48 23.19 11.08 -2.91
CA PRO A 48 24.16 11.24 -3.96
C PRO A 48 24.00 12.64 -4.56
N LYS A 49 24.99 13.05 -5.35
CA LYS A 49 24.89 14.29 -6.12
C LYS A 49 23.63 14.27 -6.98
N LEU A 50 22.79 15.29 -6.81
CA LEU A 50 21.54 15.44 -7.55
C LEU A 50 21.78 16.21 -8.84
N THR A 51 21.18 15.73 -9.93
CA THR A 51 21.10 16.42 -11.20
C THR A 51 19.81 17.23 -11.24
N ALA A 52 19.93 18.54 -11.46
CA ALA A 52 18.78 19.41 -11.70
C ALA A 52 18.22 19.15 -13.10
N MET A 53 16.89 19.03 -13.21
CA MET A 53 16.20 18.92 -14.49
C MET A 53 15.22 20.06 -14.67
N ALA A 54 14.97 20.43 -15.93
CA ALA A 54 13.97 21.43 -16.25
C ALA A 54 12.55 20.90 -15.96
N ASN A 55 11.66 21.79 -15.52
CA ASN A 55 10.23 21.51 -15.32
C ASN A 55 9.91 20.41 -14.29
N LEU A 56 10.73 20.27 -13.24
CA LEU A 56 10.43 19.41 -12.10
C LEU A 56 9.32 20.01 -11.23
N HIS A 57 8.50 19.13 -10.62
CA HIS A 57 7.55 19.54 -9.60
C HIS A 57 8.27 20.25 -8.43
N PRO A 58 7.71 21.30 -7.80
CA PRO A 58 8.38 22.08 -6.77
C PRO A 58 8.90 21.29 -5.55
N LEU A 59 8.30 20.13 -5.27
CA LEU A 59 8.71 19.23 -4.19
C LEU A 59 9.89 18.32 -4.57
N VAL A 60 10.26 18.25 -5.85
CA VAL A 60 11.36 17.40 -6.35
C VAL A 60 12.65 18.22 -6.35
N LYS A 61 13.62 17.79 -5.54
CA LYS A 61 14.92 18.46 -5.42
C LYS A 61 15.82 18.24 -6.63
N GLY A 62 15.67 17.09 -7.29
CA GLY A 62 16.45 16.69 -8.43
C GLY A 62 16.37 15.19 -8.65
N VAL A 63 17.27 14.69 -9.48
CA VAL A 63 17.31 13.27 -9.86
C VAL A 63 18.69 12.68 -9.61
N ALA A 64 18.71 11.47 -9.07
CA ALA A 64 19.91 10.71 -8.75
C ALA A 64 20.02 9.45 -9.63
N HIS A 65 21.24 9.01 -9.92
CA HIS A 65 21.48 7.67 -10.47
C HIS A 65 21.86 6.73 -9.34
N ILE A 66 21.01 5.74 -9.07
CA ILE A 66 21.17 4.78 -7.98
C ILE A 66 21.10 3.38 -8.59
N ARG A 67 22.19 2.62 -8.48
CA ARG A 67 22.30 1.24 -9.01
C ARG A 67 21.88 1.10 -10.48
N GLY A 68 22.21 2.10 -11.31
CA GLY A 68 21.88 2.10 -12.75
C GLY A 68 20.44 2.50 -13.08
N GLN A 69 19.64 2.91 -12.08
CA GLN A 69 18.30 3.45 -12.28
C GLN A 69 18.27 4.94 -11.95
N THR A 70 17.43 5.66 -12.69
CA THR A 70 17.16 7.08 -12.49
C THR A 70 16.07 7.24 -11.44
N VAL A 71 16.37 7.89 -10.33
CA VAL A 71 15.48 8.04 -9.16
C VAL A 71 15.21 9.51 -8.89
N SER A 72 13.94 9.90 -8.91
CA SER A 72 13.51 11.24 -8.50
C SER A 72 13.63 11.39 -6.99
N VAL A 73 14.26 12.47 -6.53
CA VAL A 73 14.47 12.76 -5.11
C VAL A 73 13.56 13.90 -4.65
N ILE A 74 12.66 13.58 -3.74
CA ILE A 74 11.62 14.45 -3.21
C ILE A 74 12.05 15.00 -1.84
N ASP A 75 11.94 16.31 -1.64
CA ASP A 75 12.22 16.95 -0.35
C ASP A 75 11.04 16.73 0.60
N MET A 76 11.20 15.81 1.56
CA MET A 76 10.13 15.48 2.50
C MET A 76 9.77 16.64 3.42
N SER A 77 10.74 17.50 3.74
CA SER A 77 10.46 18.67 4.58
C SER A 77 9.57 19.66 3.83
N LEU A 78 9.80 19.88 2.53
CA LEU A 78 8.86 20.67 1.71
C LEU A 78 7.50 19.97 1.56
N ALA A 79 7.51 18.65 1.28
CA ALA A 79 6.28 17.89 1.06
C ALA A 79 5.36 17.93 2.28
N THR A 80 5.91 17.90 3.50
CA THR A 80 5.12 18.00 4.74
C THR A 80 4.88 19.45 5.20
N GLY A 81 5.11 20.46 4.35
CA GLY A 81 4.85 21.87 4.66
C GLY A 81 5.91 22.59 5.50
N GLY A 82 7.08 21.97 5.68
CA GLY A 82 8.26 22.55 6.32
C GLY A 82 9.18 23.30 5.34
N PRO A 83 10.32 23.84 5.84
CA PRO A 83 11.31 24.49 4.99
C PRO A 83 12.14 23.46 4.21
N ALA A 84 12.68 23.84 3.05
CA ALA A 84 13.55 22.97 2.27
C ALA A 84 14.78 22.49 3.05
N ILE A 85 15.18 21.24 2.81
CA ILE A 85 16.39 20.67 3.39
C ILE A 85 17.61 21.28 2.68
N PRO A 86 18.53 21.94 3.41
CA PRO A 86 19.77 22.45 2.85
C PRO A 86 20.82 21.33 2.75
N ASP A 87 21.79 21.55 1.88
CA ASP A 87 22.96 20.70 1.66
C ASP A 87 22.61 19.21 1.49
N PRO A 88 21.82 18.83 0.45
CA PRO A 88 21.34 17.45 0.28
C PRO A 88 22.44 16.40 0.40
N GLU A 89 23.64 16.67 -0.13
CA GLU A 89 24.79 15.75 -0.11
C GLU A 89 25.22 15.31 1.31
N ASN A 90 24.88 16.09 2.35
CA ASN A 90 25.14 15.78 3.77
C ASN A 90 23.93 15.13 4.47
N ARG A 91 22.93 14.73 3.71
CA ARG A 91 21.64 14.22 4.19
C ARG A 91 21.41 12.81 3.69
N PHE A 92 20.26 12.24 4.04
CA PHE A 92 19.91 10.87 3.68
C PHE A 92 18.75 10.85 2.70
N VAL A 93 18.73 9.84 1.84
CA VAL A 93 17.61 9.52 0.97
C VAL A 93 17.09 8.14 1.35
N ILE A 94 15.82 8.08 1.72
CA ILE A 94 15.08 6.83 1.91
C ILE A 94 14.55 6.43 0.54
N ILE A 95 14.96 5.26 0.06
CA ILE A 95 14.54 4.74 -1.23
C ILE A 95 13.32 3.86 -1.02
N SER A 96 12.23 4.20 -1.69
CA SER A 96 10.98 3.46 -1.72
C SER A 96 10.69 3.02 -3.14
N GLU A 97 9.92 1.94 -3.24
CA GLU A 97 9.29 1.56 -4.50
C GLU A 97 7.79 1.78 -4.39
N PHE A 98 7.25 2.53 -5.33
CA PHE A 98 5.81 2.73 -5.48
C PHE A 98 5.48 2.73 -6.97
N ASN A 99 4.45 1.97 -7.34
CA ASN A 99 3.94 1.85 -8.71
C ASN A 99 5.01 1.38 -9.69
N ARG A 100 5.83 0.40 -9.27
CA ARG A 100 6.97 -0.14 -10.05
C ARG A 100 8.02 0.91 -10.42
N SER A 101 7.96 2.08 -9.80
CA SER A 101 8.87 3.18 -9.97
C SER A 101 9.62 3.39 -8.66
N MET A 102 10.87 3.81 -8.77
CA MET A 102 11.76 4.02 -7.64
C MET A 102 11.78 5.50 -7.30
N GLN A 103 11.50 5.83 -6.04
CA GLN A 103 11.51 7.20 -5.55
C GLN A 103 12.43 7.34 -4.35
N GLY A 104 13.09 8.49 -4.28
CA GLY A 104 13.93 8.86 -3.16
C GLY A 104 13.24 9.94 -2.33
N PHE A 105 13.22 9.74 -1.02
CA PHE A 105 12.71 10.71 -0.06
C PHE A 105 13.89 11.32 0.71
N LEU A 106 14.22 12.57 0.42
CA LEU A 106 15.27 13.32 1.10
C LEU A 106 14.80 13.68 2.52
N VAL A 107 15.57 13.25 3.51
CA VAL A 107 15.30 13.46 4.95
C VAL A 107 16.52 14.05 5.65
N GLY A 108 16.30 14.75 6.76
CA GLY A 108 17.34 15.43 7.50
C GLY A 108 18.35 14.49 8.16
N SER A 109 17.84 13.44 8.82
CA SER A 109 18.63 12.36 9.43
C SER A 109 17.78 11.11 9.62
N VAL A 110 18.41 9.95 9.64
CA VAL A 110 17.76 8.65 9.91
C VAL A 110 18.26 8.16 11.27
N GLU A 111 17.36 7.63 12.10
CA GLU A 111 17.69 7.23 13.47
C GLU A 111 17.80 5.70 13.61
N ARG A 112 16.67 5.00 13.66
CA ARG A 112 16.62 3.55 13.90
C ARG A 112 15.32 2.93 13.39
N ILE A 113 15.31 1.60 13.30
CA ILE A 113 14.07 0.84 13.12
C ILE A 113 13.51 0.50 14.51
N VAL A 114 12.21 0.75 14.68
CA VAL A 114 11.47 0.45 15.92
C VAL A 114 10.39 -0.57 15.61
N ASN A 115 10.40 -1.68 16.36
CA ASN A 115 9.36 -2.70 16.31
C ASN A 115 8.30 -2.41 17.37
N MET A 116 7.04 -2.37 16.97
CA MET A 116 5.91 -2.07 17.85
C MET A 116 4.66 -2.87 17.48
N ASN A 117 3.72 -2.97 18.42
CA ASN A 117 2.39 -3.52 18.17
C ASN A 117 1.49 -2.42 17.59
N TRP A 118 0.62 -2.78 16.65
CA TRP A 118 -0.36 -1.87 16.02
C TRP A 118 -1.27 -1.17 17.03
N GLU A 119 -1.58 -1.81 18.17
CA GLU A 119 -2.39 -1.21 19.24
C GLU A 119 -1.85 0.11 19.80
N LYS A 120 -0.55 0.40 19.63
CA LYS A 120 0.09 1.66 20.07
C LYS A 120 0.07 2.77 19.00
N ILE A 121 -0.54 2.49 17.85
CA ILE A 121 -0.62 3.38 16.71
C ILE A 121 -2.02 3.98 16.73
N LEU A 122 -2.09 5.29 16.98
CA LEU A 122 -3.34 6.01 17.11
C LEU A 122 -3.70 6.67 15.78
N PRO A 123 -5.00 6.77 15.45
CA PRO A 123 -5.44 7.57 14.32
C PRO A 123 -5.00 9.03 14.52
N PRO A 124 -4.76 9.77 13.43
CA PRO A 124 -4.40 11.18 13.52
C PRO A 124 -5.50 11.99 14.24
N PRO A 125 -5.15 13.04 15.01
CA PRO A 125 -6.11 13.79 15.81
C PRO A 125 -7.25 14.40 14.97
N GLN A 126 -8.49 14.30 15.42
CA GLN A 126 -9.63 14.92 14.72
C GLN A 126 -9.48 16.45 14.68
N GLY A 127 -9.59 17.04 13.48
CA GLY A 127 -9.46 18.49 13.27
C GLY A 127 -8.16 18.92 12.57
N THR A 128 -7.18 18.03 12.45
CA THR A 128 -6.08 18.18 11.49
C THR A 128 -6.70 17.93 10.10
N GLY A 129 -6.77 18.94 9.23
CA GLY A 129 -7.57 18.94 8.00
C GLY A 129 -7.38 17.76 7.01
N ARG A 130 -8.27 17.66 6.00
CA ARG A 130 -8.35 16.54 5.02
C ARG A 130 -7.06 16.25 4.19
N SER A 131 -6.02 17.08 4.30
CA SER A 131 -4.79 17.04 3.51
C SER A 131 -3.55 16.57 4.27
N HIS A 132 -3.68 15.89 5.42
CA HIS A 132 -2.48 15.37 6.09
C HIS A 132 -1.96 14.11 5.42
N TYR A 133 -0.65 14.07 5.20
CA TYR A 133 0.13 12.90 4.76
C TYR A 133 0.36 11.90 5.89
N LEU A 134 -0.51 11.88 6.90
CA LEU A 134 -0.38 11.06 8.09
C LEU A 134 -1.30 9.87 7.98
N THR A 135 -0.73 8.67 8.04
CA THR A 135 -1.50 7.45 8.25
C THR A 135 -1.88 7.32 9.72
N ALA A 136 -0.96 7.67 10.63
CA ALA A 136 -1.15 7.52 12.06
C ALA A 136 -0.16 8.35 12.89
N VAL A 137 -0.37 8.38 14.20
CA VAL A 137 0.57 8.93 15.18
C VAL A 137 0.87 7.89 16.25
N THR A 138 2.11 7.86 16.73
CA THR A 138 2.52 6.98 17.83
C THR A 138 3.49 7.71 18.76
N GLU A 139 3.82 7.12 19.90
CA GLU A 139 4.77 7.68 20.86
C GLU A 139 5.98 6.77 21.00
N ILE A 140 7.17 7.31 20.76
CA ILE A 140 8.45 6.60 20.88
C ILE A 140 9.39 7.45 21.72
N ASP A 141 9.88 6.90 22.83
CA ASP A 141 10.73 7.59 23.82
C ASP A 141 10.09 8.89 24.38
N ASN A 142 8.78 8.87 24.61
CA ASN A 142 7.98 10.04 25.03
C ASN A 142 7.98 11.20 24.01
N GLU A 143 8.35 10.94 22.76
CA GLU A 143 8.20 11.88 21.66
C GLU A 143 7.10 11.39 20.70
N LEU A 144 6.25 12.32 20.25
CA LEU A 144 5.26 12.05 19.22
C LEU A 144 5.98 11.76 17.90
N VAL A 145 5.59 10.66 17.26
CA VAL A 145 6.08 10.23 15.96
C VAL A 145 4.93 10.18 14.96
N GLU A 146 5.12 10.91 13.87
CA GLU A 146 4.17 11.01 12.78
C GLU A 146 4.48 9.95 11.71
N VAL A 147 3.55 9.01 11.49
CA VAL A 147 3.71 7.96 10.46
C VAL A 147 3.23 8.51 9.13
N LEU A 148 4.14 8.63 8.17
CA LEU A 148 3.87 9.24 6.87
C LEU A 148 3.32 8.25 5.85
N ASP A 149 2.27 8.68 5.16
CA ASP A 149 1.75 8.08 3.94
C ASP A 149 2.53 8.63 2.73
N VAL A 150 3.59 7.94 2.37
CA VAL A 150 4.41 8.29 1.20
C VAL A 150 3.64 8.17 -0.13
N GLU A 151 2.61 7.33 -0.20
CA GLU A 151 1.83 7.14 -1.42
C GLU A 151 0.99 8.37 -1.72
N LYS A 152 0.41 8.97 -0.67
CA LYS A 152 -0.32 10.23 -0.78
C LYS A 152 0.57 11.37 -1.27
N ILE A 153 1.80 11.46 -0.76
CA ILE A 153 2.79 12.45 -1.23
C ILE A 153 3.12 12.21 -2.71
N LEU A 154 3.38 10.96 -3.10
CA LEU A 154 3.72 10.62 -4.47
C LEU A 154 2.59 10.91 -5.46
N ASN A 155 1.35 10.61 -5.08
CA ASN A 155 0.18 10.83 -5.93
C ASN A 155 -0.07 12.33 -6.23
N GLU A 156 0.38 13.24 -5.36
CA GLU A 156 0.31 14.68 -5.64
C GLU A 156 1.42 15.15 -6.59
N ILE A 157 2.60 14.52 -6.53
CA ILE A 157 3.77 14.91 -7.34
C ILE A 157 3.67 14.34 -8.76
N ALA A 158 3.24 13.09 -8.88
CA ALA A 158 3.12 12.35 -10.12
C ALA A 158 1.87 11.47 -10.07
N PRO A 159 0.67 12.03 -10.32
CA PRO A 159 -0.55 11.23 -10.38
C PRO A 159 -0.41 10.20 -11.50
N VAL A 160 -0.80 8.96 -11.20
CA VAL A 160 -0.82 7.87 -12.19
C VAL A 160 -2.10 7.96 -13.01
N ASN A 161 -2.07 7.47 -14.25
CA ASN A 161 -3.29 7.27 -15.02
C ASN A 161 -4.15 6.21 -14.33
N GLU A 162 -5.39 6.55 -13.98
CA GLU A 162 -6.33 5.67 -13.29
C GLU A 162 -7.40 5.11 -14.24
N ASP A 163 -7.36 5.47 -15.53
CA ASP A 163 -8.35 5.08 -16.52
C ASP A 163 -8.07 3.67 -17.07
N ILE A 164 -9.14 2.87 -17.17
CA ILE A 164 -9.13 1.58 -17.86
C ILE A 164 -9.25 1.82 -19.37
N SER A 165 -8.46 1.09 -20.17
CA SER A 165 -8.50 1.16 -21.63
C SER A 165 -9.84 0.69 -22.20
N GLU A 166 -10.24 1.26 -23.33
CA GLU A 166 -11.46 0.85 -24.05
C GLU A 166 -11.42 -0.65 -24.43
N GLU A 167 -10.23 -1.21 -24.65
CA GLU A 167 -10.05 -2.63 -24.95
C GLU A 167 -10.52 -3.52 -23.79
N VAL A 168 -10.19 -3.16 -22.54
CA VAL A 168 -10.63 -3.92 -21.35
C VAL A 168 -12.12 -3.70 -21.11
N LEU A 169 -12.62 -2.47 -21.25
CA LEU A 169 -14.04 -2.18 -21.08
C LEU A 169 -14.91 -2.93 -22.11
N SER A 170 -14.42 -3.13 -23.32
CA SER A 170 -15.12 -3.89 -24.37
C SER A 170 -15.30 -5.38 -24.06
N LYS A 171 -14.50 -5.95 -23.15
CA LYS A 171 -14.60 -7.36 -22.71
C LYS A 171 -15.68 -7.58 -21.64
N ARG A 172 -16.28 -6.50 -21.14
CA ARG A 172 -17.37 -6.56 -20.18
C ARG A 172 -18.64 -7.08 -20.87
N GLU A 173 -19.19 -8.16 -20.35
CA GLU A 173 -20.49 -8.68 -20.75
C GLU A 173 -21.61 -8.01 -19.94
N GLU A 174 -22.83 -7.98 -20.49
CA GLU A 174 -24.01 -7.52 -19.76
C GLU A 174 -24.24 -8.45 -18.56
N ARG A 175 -24.28 -7.88 -17.35
CA ARG A 175 -24.49 -8.63 -16.12
C ARG A 175 -25.96 -8.98 -15.97
N GLU A 176 -26.27 -10.23 -15.64
CA GLU A 176 -27.63 -10.61 -15.23
C GLU A 176 -28.03 -9.85 -13.95
N GLU A 177 -29.30 -9.45 -13.85
CA GLU A 177 -29.82 -8.64 -12.74
C GLU A 177 -29.70 -9.35 -11.38
N SER A 178 -29.63 -10.69 -11.37
CA SER A 178 -29.40 -11.53 -10.19
C SER A 178 -27.94 -11.83 -9.87
N ALA A 179 -26.98 -11.44 -10.73
CA ALA A 179 -25.57 -11.70 -10.47
C ALA A 179 -25.01 -10.71 -9.43
N PRO A 180 -23.98 -11.09 -8.66
CA PRO A 180 -23.40 -10.22 -7.65
C PRO A 180 -22.90 -8.91 -8.24
N SER A 181 -23.27 -7.78 -7.62
CA SER A 181 -22.82 -6.44 -8.03
C SER A 181 -21.63 -5.94 -7.25
N GLN A 182 -21.30 -6.52 -6.10
CA GLN A 182 -20.41 -5.89 -5.15
C GLN A 182 -19.01 -6.53 -5.17
N VAL A 183 -18.01 -5.68 -4.98
CA VAL A 183 -16.63 -6.08 -4.70
C VAL A 183 -16.20 -5.45 -3.39
N LEU A 184 -15.65 -6.25 -2.48
CA LEU A 184 -15.09 -5.74 -1.23
C LEU A 184 -13.60 -5.48 -1.45
N VAL A 185 -13.15 -4.29 -1.09
CA VAL A 185 -11.75 -3.87 -1.23
C VAL A 185 -11.22 -3.47 0.15
N ALA A 186 -10.20 -4.21 0.60
CA ALA A 186 -9.45 -3.93 1.82
C ALA A 186 -8.07 -3.41 1.47
N ASP A 187 -7.75 -2.18 1.84
CA ASP A 187 -6.43 -1.57 1.61
C ASP A 187 -6.28 -0.41 2.60
N ASP A 188 -5.11 -0.24 3.23
CA ASP A 188 -4.89 0.81 4.25
C ASP A 188 -4.65 2.19 3.60
N SER A 189 -4.16 2.20 2.35
CA SER A 189 -3.91 3.39 1.56
C SER A 189 -5.21 3.95 0.98
N SER A 190 -5.57 5.14 1.43
CA SER A 190 -6.72 5.89 0.89
C SER A 190 -6.57 6.22 -0.60
N VAL A 191 -5.33 6.27 -1.11
CA VAL A 191 -5.02 6.46 -2.53
C VAL A 191 -5.35 5.20 -3.31
N ALA A 192 -4.82 4.05 -2.87
CA ALA A 192 -5.05 2.77 -3.50
C ALA A 192 -6.55 2.39 -3.47
N ARG A 193 -7.24 2.57 -2.33
CA ARG A 193 -8.69 2.34 -2.24
C ARG A 193 -9.49 3.11 -3.28
N ARG A 194 -9.15 4.39 -3.50
CA ARG A 194 -9.84 5.23 -4.49
C ARG A 194 -9.57 4.76 -5.93
N GLN A 195 -8.35 4.33 -6.22
CA GLN A 195 -7.96 3.84 -7.54
C GLN A 195 -8.63 2.52 -7.87
N VAL A 196 -8.54 1.55 -6.94
CA VAL A 196 -9.24 0.27 -7.09
C VAL A 196 -10.74 0.50 -7.24
N LYS A 197 -11.32 1.40 -6.43
CA LYS A 197 -12.73 1.76 -6.57
C LYS A 197 -13.07 2.25 -7.97
N ARG A 198 -12.31 3.20 -8.52
CA ARG A 198 -12.55 3.72 -9.88
C ARG A 198 -12.45 2.64 -10.95
N ALA A 199 -11.40 1.81 -10.88
CA ALA A 199 -11.21 0.72 -11.81
C ALA A 199 -12.40 -0.26 -11.76
N VAL A 200 -12.79 -0.69 -10.56
CA VAL A 200 -13.90 -1.64 -10.36
C VAL A 200 -15.27 -1.05 -10.76
N GLU A 201 -15.54 0.21 -10.42
CA GLU A 201 -16.77 0.90 -10.84
C GLU A 201 -16.84 1.08 -12.36
N SER A 202 -15.71 1.32 -13.04
CA SER A 202 -15.66 1.45 -14.50
C SER A 202 -15.99 0.13 -15.22
N VAL A 203 -15.65 -1.01 -14.62
CA VAL A 203 -16.11 -2.35 -15.09
C VAL A 203 -17.48 -2.74 -14.55
N GLY A 204 -18.16 -1.85 -13.78
CA GLY A 204 -19.58 -1.96 -13.48
C GLY A 204 -19.99 -2.62 -12.19
N TYR A 205 -19.08 -2.69 -11.22
CA TYR A 205 -19.35 -3.24 -9.90
C TYR A 205 -19.38 -2.14 -8.84
N ASP A 206 -20.28 -2.29 -7.89
CA ASP A 206 -20.30 -1.47 -6.68
C ASP A 206 -19.16 -1.88 -5.76
N VAL A 207 -18.61 -0.93 -5.01
CA VAL A 207 -17.42 -1.18 -4.19
C VAL A 207 -17.70 -0.91 -2.72
N ILE A 208 -17.43 -1.92 -1.89
CA ILE A 208 -17.40 -1.81 -0.43
C ILE A 208 -15.93 -1.58 -0.03
N LEU A 209 -15.63 -0.41 0.53
CA LEU A 209 -14.28 -0.04 0.97
C LEU A 209 -14.12 -0.26 2.48
N VAL A 210 -13.06 -0.97 2.87
CA VAL A 210 -12.63 -1.15 4.27
C VAL A 210 -11.14 -0.87 4.40
N GLN A 211 -10.67 -0.56 5.61
CA GLN A 211 -9.31 -0.03 5.83
C GLN A 211 -8.27 -1.09 6.19
N ASP A 212 -8.71 -2.28 6.59
CA ASP A 212 -7.83 -3.40 6.94
C ASP A 212 -8.54 -4.76 6.82
N GLY A 213 -7.80 -5.84 7.07
CA GLY A 213 -8.35 -7.19 6.99
C GLY A 213 -9.35 -7.51 8.11
N LYS A 214 -9.30 -6.82 9.25
CA LYS A 214 -10.21 -7.08 10.38
C LYS A 214 -11.60 -6.53 10.05
N GLU A 215 -11.66 -5.29 9.58
CA GLU A 215 -12.90 -4.68 9.06
C GLU A 215 -13.46 -5.51 7.90
N ALA A 216 -12.60 -5.99 6.99
CA ALA A 216 -13.01 -6.87 5.89
C ALA A 216 -13.68 -8.15 6.40
N LEU A 217 -13.02 -8.88 7.31
CA LEU A 217 -13.53 -10.15 7.84
C LEU A 217 -14.85 -9.96 8.59
N ASP A 218 -14.95 -8.90 9.39
CA ASP A 218 -16.18 -8.58 10.13
C ASP A 218 -17.33 -8.26 9.17
N LYS A 219 -17.06 -7.49 8.11
CA LYS A 219 -18.06 -7.16 7.09
C LYS A 219 -18.52 -8.38 6.30
N LEU A 220 -17.60 -9.27 5.93
CA LEU A 220 -17.93 -10.52 5.24
C LEU A 220 -18.83 -11.43 6.09
N ARG A 221 -18.56 -11.52 7.39
CA ARG A 221 -19.38 -12.29 8.34
C ARG A 221 -20.76 -11.67 8.55
N GLU A 222 -20.85 -10.34 8.63
CA GLU A 222 -22.12 -9.61 8.70
C GLU A 222 -22.97 -9.92 7.46
N MET A 223 -22.42 -9.76 6.26
CA MET A 223 -23.12 -10.04 5.00
C MET A 223 -23.55 -11.52 4.88
N ALA A 224 -22.70 -12.46 5.32
CA ALA A 224 -23.04 -13.89 5.34
C ALA A 224 -24.16 -14.22 6.33
N ALA A 225 -24.31 -13.44 7.41
CA ALA A 225 -25.40 -13.61 8.37
C ALA A 225 -26.73 -13.01 7.88
N GLU A 226 -26.69 -11.96 7.05
CA GLU A 226 -27.87 -11.29 6.50
C GLU A 226 -28.52 -12.04 5.34
N GLY A 227 -27.78 -12.91 4.64
CA GLY A 227 -28.32 -13.70 3.53
C GLY A 227 -27.27 -14.44 2.72
N ASN A 228 -27.58 -14.70 1.45
CA ASN A 228 -26.65 -15.40 0.55
C ASN A 228 -25.55 -14.43 0.07
N LEU A 229 -24.41 -14.44 0.76
CA LEU A 229 -23.23 -13.64 0.43
C LEU A 229 -22.85 -13.70 -1.06
N TYR A 230 -22.88 -14.89 -1.67
CA TYR A 230 -22.43 -15.12 -3.05
C TYR A 230 -23.36 -14.50 -4.10
N SER A 231 -24.59 -14.15 -3.72
CA SER A 231 -25.50 -13.39 -4.60
C SER A 231 -25.26 -11.88 -4.56
N GLN A 232 -24.53 -11.39 -3.56
CA GLN A 232 -24.26 -9.97 -3.36
C GLN A 232 -22.82 -9.62 -3.76
N LEU A 233 -21.87 -10.43 -3.30
CA LEU A 233 -20.43 -10.19 -3.40
C LEU A 233 -19.79 -11.11 -4.44
N ALA A 234 -19.15 -10.51 -5.42
CA ALA A 234 -18.45 -11.23 -6.49
C ALA A 234 -17.06 -11.69 -6.04
N LEU A 235 -16.28 -10.80 -5.43
CA LEU A 235 -14.92 -11.08 -5.00
C LEU A 235 -14.45 -10.12 -3.89
N VAL A 236 -13.33 -10.49 -3.27
CA VAL A 236 -12.56 -9.68 -2.32
C VAL A 236 -11.23 -9.31 -2.95
N ILE A 237 -10.90 -8.02 -2.98
CA ILE A 237 -9.57 -7.50 -3.30
C ILE A 237 -8.93 -7.06 -1.99
N SER A 238 -7.77 -7.59 -1.65
CA SER A 238 -7.09 -7.25 -0.41
C SER A 238 -5.66 -6.83 -0.69
N ASP A 239 -5.25 -5.69 -0.17
CA ASP A 239 -3.83 -5.44 0.02
C ASP A 239 -3.26 -6.48 0.98
N ILE A 240 -1.98 -6.76 0.82
CA ILE A 240 -1.23 -7.61 1.72
C ILE A 240 -0.85 -6.81 2.96
N GLU A 241 -0.38 -5.58 2.79
CA GLU A 241 0.28 -4.82 3.86
C GLU A 241 -0.70 -3.89 4.57
N MET A 242 -1.53 -4.45 5.45
CA MET A 242 -2.54 -3.70 6.20
C MET A 242 -2.27 -3.71 7.70
N PRO A 243 -2.69 -2.67 8.44
CA PRO A 243 -2.71 -2.67 9.90
C PRO A 243 -3.70 -3.70 10.44
N GLU A 244 -3.59 -4.07 11.72
CA GLU A 244 -4.49 -4.99 12.47
C GLU A 244 -4.57 -6.44 11.94
N MET A 245 -4.83 -6.62 10.64
CA MET A 245 -4.86 -7.89 9.94
C MET A 245 -4.37 -7.70 8.50
N ASP A 246 -3.26 -8.35 8.17
CA ASP A 246 -2.70 -8.39 6.83
C ASP A 246 -3.55 -9.26 5.87
N GLY A 247 -3.37 -9.06 4.55
CA GLY A 247 -4.15 -9.75 3.52
C GLY A 247 -3.95 -11.28 3.49
N TYR A 248 -2.78 -11.76 3.93
CA TYR A 248 -2.51 -13.19 4.06
C TYR A 248 -3.32 -13.81 5.20
N THR A 249 -3.39 -13.14 6.33
CA THR A 249 -4.18 -13.53 7.51
C THR A 249 -5.66 -13.46 7.19
N LEU A 250 -6.13 -12.38 6.54
CA LEU A 250 -7.51 -12.28 6.06
C LEU A 250 -7.88 -13.45 5.16
N THR A 251 -7.06 -13.74 4.14
CA THR A 251 -7.33 -14.85 3.22
C THR A 251 -7.40 -16.18 3.96
N THR A 252 -6.49 -16.41 4.91
CA THR A 252 -6.48 -17.62 5.73
C THR A 252 -7.76 -17.75 6.57
N GLU A 253 -8.23 -16.66 7.17
CA GLU A 253 -9.48 -16.66 7.96
C GLU A 253 -10.71 -16.86 7.08
N ILE A 254 -10.75 -16.27 5.87
CA ILE A 254 -11.80 -16.54 4.87
C ILE A 254 -11.85 -18.04 4.55
N ARG A 255 -10.70 -18.68 4.28
CA ARG A 255 -10.64 -20.12 3.94
C ARG A 255 -11.04 -21.05 5.08
N LYS A 256 -10.86 -20.63 6.34
CA LYS A 256 -11.29 -21.41 7.52
C LYS A 256 -12.79 -21.32 7.78
N ASP A 257 -13.43 -20.23 7.37
CA ASP A 257 -14.85 -19.99 7.61
C ASP A 257 -15.71 -20.70 6.55
N ALA A 258 -16.55 -21.64 6.98
CA ALA A 258 -17.36 -22.44 6.05
C ALA A 258 -18.35 -21.60 5.22
N SER A 259 -18.72 -20.40 5.69
CA SER A 259 -19.60 -19.48 4.97
C SER A 259 -18.86 -18.65 3.91
N LEU A 260 -17.53 -18.48 4.06
CA LEU A 260 -16.72 -17.57 3.24
C LEU A 260 -15.69 -18.29 2.36
N LYS A 261 -15.37 -19.55 2.65
CA LYS A 261 -14.21 -20.27 2.09
C LYS A 261 -14.15 -20.30 0.56
N ASP A 262 -15.29 -20.20 -0.12
CA ASP A 262 -15.39 -20.30 -1.58
C ASP A 262 -15.35 -18.91 -2.26
N LEU A 263 -15.22 -17.82 -1.50
CA LEU A 263 -15.06 -16.47 -2.06
C LEU A 263 -13.80 -16.38 -2.91
N HIS A 264 -13.93 -15.70 -4.05
CA HIS A 264 -12.78 -15.34 -4.87
C HIS A 264 -11.98 -14.21 -4.17
N VAL A 265 -10.71 -14.47 -3.85
CA VAL A 265 -9.83 -13.51 -3.16
C VAL A 265 -8.64 -13.19 -4.05
N VAL A 266 -8.50 -11.90 -4.38
CA VAL A 266 -7.40 -11.32 -5.15
C VAL A 266 -6.50 -10.54 -4.19
N LEU A 267 -5.22 -10.90 -4.12
CA LEU A 267 -4.24 -10.12 -3.38
C LEU A 267 -3.67 -9.01 -4.28
N HIS A 268 -3.69 -7.76 -3.81
CA HIS A 268 -3.33 -6.59 -4.60
C HIS A 268 -2.26 -5.75 -3.88
N SER A 269 -0.97 -5.94 -4.20
CA SER A 269 0.14 -5.35 -3.40
C SER A 269 1.22 -4.63 -4.21
N SER A 270 1.79 -3.56 -3.61
CA SER A 270 2.83 -2.71 -4.20
C SER A 270 4.19 -3.43 -4.32
N LEU A 271 4.34 -4.60 -3.68
CA LEU A 271 5.61 -5.29 -3.54
C LEU A 271 5.99 -6.03 -4.85
N SER A 272 6.81 -5.41 -5.69
CA SER A 272 7.28 -6.03 -6.94
C SER A 272 8.49 -6.98 -6.75
N GLY A 273 9.21 -6.86 -5.63
CA GLY A 273 10.58 -7.40 -5.50
C GLY A 273 10.75 -8.74 -4.78
N VAL A 274 9.76 -9.18 -3.99
CA VAL A 274 9.80 -10.46 -3.26
C VAL A 274 8.41 -11.07 -3.27
N PHE A 275 7.88 -11.27 -4.46
CA PHE A 275 6.66 -12.03 -4.67
C PHE A 275 6.88 -13.47 -4.16
N ASN A 276 6.03 -13.93 -3.25
CA ASN A 276 6.07 -15.28 -2.72
C ASN A 276 4.85 -16.06 -3.21
N GLU A 277 4.91 -16.56 -4.45
CA GLU A 277 3.89 -17.46 -5.04
C GLU A 277 3.51 -18.58 -4.09
N ALA A 278 4.51 -19.15 -3.41
CA ALA A 278 4.28 -20.23 -2.45
C ALA A 278 3.43 -19.76 -1.26
N MET A 279 3.53 -18.49 -0.84
CA MET A 279 2.67 -17.94 0.21
C MET A 279 1.24 -17.69 -0.29
N VAL A 280 1.07 -17.13 -1.49
CA VAL A 280 -0.25 -16.91 -2.12
C VAL A 280 -1.01 -18.25 -2.23
N GLN A 281 -0.34 -19.28 -2.74
CA GLN A 281 -0.90 -20.63 -2.82
C GLN A 281 -1.18 -21.24 -1.45
N ARG A 282 -0.28 -21.02 -0.47
CA ARG A 282 -0.43 -21.57 0.89
C ARG A 282 -1.63 -20.98 1.63
N VAL A 283 -1.88 -19.67 1.50
CA VAL A 283 -3.06 -19.05 2.13
C VAL A 283 -4.34 -19.32 1.35
N GLY A 284 -4.21 -19.74 0.09
CA GLY A 284 -5.33 -20.11 -0.77
C GLY A 284 -5.97 -18.93 -1.51
N ALA A 285 -5.25 -17.84 -1.77
CA ALA A 285 -5.74 -16.75 -2.61
C ALA A 285 -5.89 -17.25 -4.07
N ASN A 286 -6.89 -16.72 -4.79
CA ASN A 286 -7.19 -17.13 -6.16
C ASN A 286 -6.23 -16.51 -7.17
N SER A 287 -5.82 -15.26 -6.93
CA SER A 287 -4.88 -14.55 -7.79
C SER A 287 -4.10 -13.49 -7.00
N PHE A 288 -3.05 -13.01 -7.63
CA PHE A 288 -2.24 -11.88 -7.15
C PHE A 288 -2.07 -10.89 -8.30
N ILE A 289 -2.24 -9.62 -8.00
CA ILE A 289 -2.07 -8.51 -8.92
C ILE A 289 -1.10 -7.53 -8.26
N ALA A 290 -0.05 -7.15 -8.98
CA ALA A 290 0.80 -6.07 -8.51
C ALA A 290 0.00 -4.77 -8.56
N LYS A 291 0.07 -3.91 -7.53
CA LYS A 291 -0.66 -2.64 -7.58
C LYS A 291 -0.24 -1.86 -8.84
N PHE A 292 -1.22 -1.22 -9.48
CA PHE A 292 -1.08 -0.21 -10.54
C PHE A 292 -0.94 -0.70 -11.99
N ASP A 293 -1.82 -1.61 -12.37
CA ASP A 293 -2.28 -1.72 -13.75
C ASP A 293 -3.83 -1.75 -13.76
N PRO A 294 -4.50 -0.61 -14.07
CA PRO A 294 -5.97 -0.55 -14.12
C PRO A 294 -6.58 -1.57 -15.08
N ASP A 295 -5.86 -1.90 -16.16
CA ASP A 295 -6.30 -2.87 -17.17
C ASP A 295 -6.17 -4.30 -16.64
N GLU A 296 -5.08 -4.62 -15.95
CA GLU A 296 -4.89 -5.92 -15.28
C GLU A 296 -5.93 -6.12 -14.17
N LEU A 297 -6.18 -5.10 -13.36
CA LEU A 297 -7.19 -5.12 -12.31
C LEU A 297 -8.61 -5.28 -12.89
N GLY A 298 -8.96 -4.49 -13.92
CA GLY A 298 -10.24 -4.59 -14.60
C GLY A 298 -10.44 -5.95 -15.24
N SER A 299 -9.41 -6.47 -15.91
CA SER A 299 -9.43 -7.80 -16.52
C SER A 299 -9.61 -8.90 -15.47
N ALA A 300 -8.90 -8.83 -14.34
CA ALA A 300 -9.02 -9.81 -13.27
C ALA A 300 -10.41 -9.79 -12.62
N VAL A 301 -11.03 -8.62 -12.45
CA VAL A 301 -12.41 -8.52 -11.97
C VAL A 301 -13.37 -9.17 -12.98
N ILE A 302 -13.22 -8.88 -14.28
CA ILE A 302 -14.04 -9.49 -15.34
C ILE A 302 -13.88 -11.02 -15.36
N GLU A 303 -12.65 -11.53 -15.23
CA GLU A 303 -12.37 -12.97 -15.23
C GLU A 303 -12.91 -13.66 -13.97
N ALA A 304 -12.73 -13.06 -12.79
CA ALA A 304 -13.17 -13.63 -11.52
C ALA A 304 -14.69 -13.80 -11.42
N VAL A 305 -15.47 -12.97 -12.11
CA VAL A 305 -16.93 -13.09 -12.12
C VAL A 305 -17.43 -14.13 -13.14
N LYS A 306 -16.58 -14.55 -14.10
CA LYS A 306 -16.92 -15.59 -15.08
C LYS A 306 -16.75 -17.02 -14.54
N SER A 307 -15.95 -17.21 -13.49
CA SER A 307 -15.58 -18.51 -12.91
C SER A 307 -16.52 -18.96 -11.81
#